data_AF-A0A0C9R2C4-F1
#
_entry.id   AF-A0A0C9R2C4-F1
#
_cell.length_a   1.000
_cell.length_b   1.000
_cell.length_c   1.000
_cell.angle_alpha   90.00
_cell.angle_beta   90.00
_cell.angle_gamma   90.00
#
_symmetry.space_group_name_H-M   'P 1'
#
loop_
_entity.id
_entity.type
_entity.pdbx_description
1 polymer ?
#
loop_
_entity_poly.entity_id
_entity_poly.type
_entity_poly.pdbx_seq_one_letter_code
_entity_poly.pdbx_strand_id
1 'polypeptide(L)'
;MSYRACRRLTYQVPRLFRVLSTLHNQTGNSRIHTYFPDSRPQAYSRMSSKDQSTEVRFRLSPDVKPMHYDLYLHPDLVKGTFSGRVTILITVKSKRTYIALHQKDLNITNASLKTFDLAENAEIPIKECYTVGTLEELVVTFNEDIRPGI
;
A
#
# COMPACT_ATOMS: atom_id res chain seq x y z
N MET A 1 21.28 2.33 51.42
CA MET A 1 19.91 1.96 50.98
C MET A 1 19.76 2.39 49.53
N SER A 2 19.75 1.44 48.59
CA SER A 2 19.73 1.70 47.15
C SER A 2 18.32 1.47 46.62
N TYR A 3 17.63 2.55 46.21
CA TYR A 3 16.38 2.43 45.47
C TYR A 3 16.72 2.32 43.99
N ARG A 4 16.60 1.11 43.43
CA ARG A 4 16.57 0.91 41.98
C ARG A 4 15.25 1.45 41.45
N ALA A 5 15.29 2.60 40.78
CA ALA A 5 14.15 3.13 40.06
C ALA A 5 13.74 2.16 38.93
N CYS A 6 12.49 1.71 39.00
CA CYS A 6 11.82 0.86 38.03
C CYS A 6 11.84 1.54 36.65
N ARG A 7 12.43 0.89 35.64
CA ARG A 7 12.39 1.36 34.25
C ARG A 7 10.93 1.30 33.78
N ARG A 8 10.32 2.46 33.61
CA ARG A 8 9.04 2.64 32.93
C ARG A 8 9.13 1.96 31.56
N LEU A 9 8.41 0.85 31.37
CA LEU A 9 8.09 0.33 30.05
C LEU A 9 7.17 1.37 29.40
N THR A 10 7.75 2.27 28.61
CA THR A 10 6.96 3.11 27.70
C THR A 10 6.39 2.18 26.63
N TYR A 11 5.14 1.77 26.81
CA TYR A 11 4.36 1.18 25.73
C TYR A 11 4.29 2.21 24.61
N GLN A 12 5.03 2.00 23.52
CA GLN A 12 4.88 2.78 22.30
C GLN A 12 3.50 2.48 21.75
N VAL A 13 2.59 3.44 21.88
CA VAL A 13 1.26 3.39 21.27
C VAL A 13 1.46 3.29 19.75
N PRO A 14 0.90 2.28 19.06
CA PRO A 14 1.03 2.17 17.62
C PRO A 14 0.33 3.37 16.97
N ARG A 15 1.11 4.31 16.43
CA ARG A 15 0.56 5.42 15.64
C ARG A 15 0.12 4.91 14.29
N LEU A 16 -1.06 5.34 13.91
CA LEU A 16 -1.74 4.91 12.70
C LEU A 16 -1.50 5.95 11.62
N PHE A 17 -1.49 5.54 10.36
CA PHE A 17 -1.43 6.47 9.24
C PHE A 17 -2.69 6.34 8.41
N ARG A 18 -3.13 7.45 7.83
CA ARG A 18 -4.30 7.53 6.96
C ARG A 18 -3.83 7.76 5.53
N VAL A 19 -3.91 6.74 4.68
CA VAL A 19 -3.72 6.88 3.23
C VAL A 19 -5.08 7.24 2.63
N LEU A 20 -5.17 8.40 2.00
CA LEU A 20 -6.36 8.82 1.26
C LEU A 20 -6.05 8.70 -0.22
N SER A 21 -6.84 7.96 -0.98
CA SER A 21 -6.75 7.96 -2.44
C SER A 21 -8.11 8.13 -3.11
N THR A 22 -8.13 8.94 -4.17
CA THR A 22 -9.33 9.15 -5.00
C THR A 22 -9.27 8.21 -6.19
N LEU A 23 -10.36 7.46 -6.41
CA LEU A 23 -10.47 6.43 -7.42
C LEU A 23 -11.39 6.91 -8.54
N HIS A 24 -10.98 6.70 -9.78
CA HIS A 24 -11.84 6.73 -10.95
C HIS A 24 -11.63 5.45 -11.75
N ASN A 25 -12.72 4.86 -12.24
CA ASN A 25 -12.64 3.81 -13.24
C ASN A 25 -12.99 4.37 -14.62
N GLN A 26 -12.19 4.02 -15.63
CA GLN A 26 -12.48 4.30 -17.02
C GLN A 26 -13.23 3.09 -17.59
N THR A 27 -14.31 3.34 -18.34
CA THR A 27 -15.13 2.31 -19.01
C THR A 27 -14.25 1.25 -19.66
N GLY A 28 -14.61 -0.01 -19.42
CA GLY A 28 -13.87 -1.18 -19.86
C GLY A 28 -13.55 -1.17 -21.35
N ASN A 29 -12.25 -1.23 -21.65
CA ASN A 29 -11.82 -1.81 -22.91
C ASN A 29 -12.06 -3.31 -22.81
N SER A 30 -13.04 -3.82 -23.55
CA SER A 30 -13.20 -5.24 -23.84
C SER A 30 -11.93 -5.76 -24.51
N ARG A 31 -10.95 -6.20 -23.71
CA ARG A 31 -9.88 -7.04 -24.22
C ARG A 31 -10.53 -8.36 -24.62
N ILE A 32 -10.58 -8.62 -25.93
CA ILE A 32 -10.93 -9.94 -26.46
C ILE A 32 -9.95 -10.92 -25.82
N HIS A 33 -10.43 -11.71 -24.86
CA HIS A 33 -9.67 -12.80 -24.26
C HIS A 33 -9.67 -13.96 -25.27
N THR A 34 -8.73 -13.93 -26.22
CA THR A 34 -8.47 -15.10 -27.06
C THR A 34 -8.01 -16.24 -26.16
N TYR A 35 -8.81 -17.29 -26.11
CA TYR A 35 -8.54 -18.51 -25.38
C TYR A 35 -7.26 -19.16 -25.95
N PHE A 36 -6.14 -18.99 -25.25
CA PHE A 36 -4.93 -19.78 -25.51
C PHE A 36 -5.02 -21.05 -24.66
N PRO A 37 -5.21 -22.24 -25.27
CA PRO A 37 -5.27 -23.47 -24.50
C PRO A 37 -3.86 -23.87 -24.04
N ASP A 38 -3.78 -24.08 -22.73
CA ASP A 38 -2.88 -24.99 -22.03
C ASP A 38 -1.36 -24.77 -22.19
N SER A 39 -0.78 -24.05 -21.23
CA SER A 39 0.61 -24.29 -20.81
C SER A 39 0.61 -24.47 -19.30
N ARG A 40 0.61 -25.72 -18.86
CA ARG A 40 0.78 -26.13 -17.46
C ARG A 40 1.90 -25.30 -16.80
N PRO A 41 1.69 -24.67 -15.63
CA PRO A 41 2.79 -24.13 -14.86
C PRO A 41 3.67 -25.30 -14.43
N GLN A 42 4.82 -25.45 -15.06
CA GLN A 42 5.84 -26.37 -14.59
C GLN A 42 6.20 -25.96 -13.16
N ALA A 43 6.17 -26.94 -12.28
CA ALA A 43 6.50 -26.81 -10.87
C ALA A 43 7.75 -25.94 -10.67
N TYR A 44 7.63 -24.95 -9.79
CA TYR A 44 8.74 -24.10 -9.34
C TYR A 44 9.82 -24.97 -8.68
N SER A 45 10.77 -25.45 -9.48
CA SER A 45 11.95 -26.18 -9.01
C SER A 45 13.05 -26.07 -10.06
N ARG A 46 13.85 -25.01 -9.98
CA ARG A 46 15.27 -24.92 -10.39
C ARG A 46 15.77 -23.50 -10.13
N MET A 47 16.30 -23.25 -8.93
CA MET A 47 17.26 -22.16 -8.75
C MET A 47 18.66 -22.78 -8.87
N SER A 48 19.18 -22.79 -10.09
CA SER A 48 20.62 -22.86 -10.35
C SER A 48 21.08 -21.49 -10.85
N SER A 49 22.20 -21.07 -10.27
CA SER A 49 23.17 -20.09 -10.78
C SER A 49 22.72 -18.63 -10.93
N LYS A 50 23.10 -17.85 -9.92
CA LYS A 50 23.93 -16.64 -10.05
C LYS A 50 23.39 -15.55 -10.99
N ASP A 51 22.39 -14.84 -10.51
CA ASP A 51 22.16 -13.45 -10.85
C ASP A 51 21.83 -12.69 -9.55
N GLN A 52 22.49 -11.57 -9.30
CA GLN A 52 22.12 -10.66 -8.22
C GLN A 52 20.87 -9.85 -8.62
N SER A 53 19.82 -10.57 -9.04
CA SER A 53 18.52 -9.98 -9.25
C SER A 53 17.90 -9.73 -7.90
N THR A 54 17.54 -8.47 -7.64
CA THR A 54 16.70 -8.09 -6.51
C THR A 54 15.47 -8.97 -6.57
N GLU A 55 15.34 -9.90 -5.63
CA GLU A 55 14.26 -10.89 -5.59
C GLU A 55 12.92 -10.14 -5.67
N VAL A 56 12.28 -10.14 -6.84
CA VAL A 56 11.02 -9.43 -7.06
C VAL A 56 9.95 -10.18 -6.27
N ARG A 57 9.68 -9.70 -5.06
CA ARG A 57 8.70 -10.31 -4.18
C ARG A 57 7.31 -9.87 -4.61
N PHE A 58 6.52 -10.81 -5.11
CA PHE A 58 5.12 -10.62 -5.44
C PHE A 58 4.23 -10.24 -4.23
N ARG A 59 4.66 -10.60 -3.01
CA ARG A 59 3.90 -10.30 -1.80
C ARG A 59 4.30 -8.95 -1.24
N LEU A 60 3.29 -8.12 -0.93
CA LEU A 60 3.45 -6.89 -0.16
C LEU A 60 4.17 -7.16 1.17
N SER A 61 4.91 -6.16 1.63
CA SER A 61 5.62 -6.21 2.90
C SER A 61 4.67 -6.43 4.09
N PRO A 62 4.94 -7.39 4.99
CA PRO A 62 4.12 -7.63 6.18
C PRO A 62 4.23 -6.51 7.25
N ASP A 63 5.12 -5.54 7.03
CA ASP A 63 5.39 -4.44 7.95
C ASP A 63 4.41 -3.28 7.80
N VAL A 64 3.63 -3.24 6.72
CA VAL A 64 2.53 -2.29 6.54
C VAL A 64 1.23 -3.07 6.68
N LYS A 65 0.51 -2.83 7.77
CA LYS A 65 -0.73 -3.56 8.06
C LYS A 65 -1.94 -2.64 8.03
N PRO A 66 -2.94 -2.89 7.15
CA PRO A 66 -4.18 -2.16 7.22
C PRO A 66 -4.98 -2.60 8.45
N MET A 67 -5.59 -1.61 9.11
CA MET A 67 -6.42 -1.74 10.31
C MET A 67 -7.88 -1.44 10.01
N HIS A 68 -8.15 -0.43 9.17
CA HIS A 68 -9.51 -0.04 8.80
C HIS A 68 -9.55 0.56 7.39
N TYR A 69 -10.70 0.42 6.73
CA TYR A 69 -10.97 1.00 5.42
C TYR A 69 -12.27 1.80 5.49
N ASP A 70 -12.19 3.10 5.21
CA ASP A 70 -13.39 3.89 4.87
C ASP A 70 -13.48 3.95 3.34
N LEU A 71 -14.43 3.21 2.76
CA LEU A 71 -14.63 3.16 1.32
C LEU A 71 -15.90 3.91 0.93
N TYR A 72 -15.73 4.92 0.07
CA TYR A 72 -16.83 5.65 -0.56
C TYR A 72 -16.81 5.38 -2.05
N LEU A 73 -17.94 4.92 -2.59
CA LEU A 73 -18.10 4.62 -4.00
C LEU A 73 -19.34 5.35 -4.54
N HIS A 74 -19.19 5.95 -5.71
CA HIS A 74 -20.23 6.63 -6.45
C HIS A 74 -20.31 6.03 -7.86
N PRO A 75 -21.08 4.94 -8.04
CA PRO A 75 -21.25 4.31 -9.33
C PRO A 75 -22.18 5.12 -10.25
N ASP A 76 -21.80 5.27 -11.51
CA ASP A 76 -22.65 5.74 -12.61
C ASP A 76 -23.06 4.52 -13.44
N LEU A 77 -24.28 4.03 -13.20
CA LEU A 77 -24.80 2.82 -13.84
C LEU A 77 -25.11 3.00 -15.33
N VAL A 78 -25.36 4.25 -15.77
CA VAL A 78 -25.64 4.54 -17.18
C VAL A 78 -24.35 4.46 -17.99
N LYS A 79 -23.25 5.00 -17.45
CA LYS A 79 -21.94 4.94 -18.10
C LYS A 79 -21.16 3.66 -17.79
N GLY A 80 -21.58 2.88 -16.79
CA GLY A 80 -20.82 1.72 -16.32
C GLY A 80 -19.49 2.10 -15.69
N THR A 81 -19.41 3.27 -15.04
CA THR A 81 -18.20 3.79 -14.39
C THR A 81 -18.42 3.99 -12.90
N PHE A 82 -17.36 4.31 -12.18
CA PHE A 82 -17.46 4.76 -10.80
C PHE A 82 -16.39 5.79 -10.48
N SER A 83 -16.70 6.64 -9.51
CA SER A 83 -15.73 7.45 -8.78
C SER A 83 -15.81 7.11 -7.30
N GLY A 84 -14.80 7.49 -6.53
CA GLY A 84 -14.82 7.19 -5.11
C GLY A 84 -13.58 7.67 -4.38
N ARG A 85 -13.55 7.36 -3.09
CA ARG A 85 -12.39 7.59 -2.24
C ARG A 85 -12.24 6.42 -1.30
N VAL A 86 -11.00 5.98 -1.12
CA VAL A 86 -10.65 5.05 -0.05
C VAL A 86 -9.76 5.76 0.94
N THR A 87 -10.05 5.52 2.20
CA THR A 87 -9.21 5.85 3.32
C THR A 87 -8.72 4.57 3.95
N ILE A 88 -7.40 4.40 4.05
CA ILE A 88 -6.81 3.23 4.68
C ILE A 88 -6.10 3.67 5.95
N LEU A 89 -6.58 3.18 7.08
CA LEU A 89 -5.88 3.27 8.35
C LEU A 89 -4.84 2.15 8.39
N ILE A 90 -3.55 2.48 8.48
CA ILE A 90 -2.45 1.51 8.46
C ILE A 90 -1.58 1.63 9.70
N THR A 91 -0.96 0.52 10.11
CA THR A 91 0.15 0.49 11.08
C THR A 91 1.43 0.14 10.34
N VAL A 92 2.50 0.90 10.61
CA VAL A 92 3.84 0.66 10.06
C VAL A 92 4.74 0.12 11.16
N LYS A 93 5.31 -1.08 10.95
CA LYS A 93 6.09 -1.82 11.95
C LYS A 93 7.59 -1.55 11.89
N SER A 94 8.12 -1.20 10.72
CA SER A 94 9.54 -0.92 10.50
C SER A 94 9.71 0.38 9.73
N LYS A 95 10.91 0.96 9.77
CA LYS A 95 11.23 2.17 9.02
C LYS A 95 11.08 1.91 7.51
N ARG A 96 10.39 2.78 6.77
CA ARG A 96 10.07 2.59 5.35
C ARG A 96 10.18 3.89 4.55
N THR A 97 10.76 3.77 3.35
CA THR A 97 10.85 4.84 2.34
C THR A 97 9.64 4.87 1.40
N TYR A 98 8.86 3.78 1.36
CA TYR A 98 7.68 3.63 0.51
C TYR A 98 6.63 2.72 1.14
N ILE A 99 5.40 2.87 0.66
CA ILE A 99 4.27 1.96 0.88
C ILE A 99 3.82 1.45 -0.49
N ALA A 100 3.69 0.14 -0.62
CA ALA A 100 3.11 -0.50 -1.81
C ALA A 100 1.72 -1.03 -1.48
N LEU A 101 0.77 -0.85 -2.41
CA LEU A 101 -0.62 -1.29 -2.31
C LEU A 101 -1.01 -1.97 -3.62
N HIS A 102 -1.92 -2.94 -3.59
CA HIS A 102 -2.42 -3.48 -4.85
C HIS A 102 -3.33 -2.49 -5.59
N GLN A 103 -3.14 -2.38 -6.89
CA GLN A 103 -3.95 -1.57 -7.80
C GLN A 103 -3.94 -2.21 -9.19
N LYS A 104 -5.13 -2.41 -9.75
CA LYS A 104 -5.32 -2.89 -11.12
C LYS A 104 -6.52 -2.20 -11.72
N ASP A 105 -6.39 -1.69 -12.94
CA ASP A 105 -7.47 -1.06 -13.70
C ASP A 105 -8.20 0.07 -12.94
N LEU A 106 -7.49 0.76 -12.04
CA LEU A 106 -7.98 1.96 -11.33
C LEU A 106 -7.14 3.18 -11.70
N ASN A 107 -7.79 4.29 -12.06
CA ASN A 107 -7.12 5.58 -12.20
C ASN A 107 -7.11 6.31 -10.86
N ILE A 108 -5.94 6.37 -10.20
CA ILE A 108 -5.78 7.07 -8.92
C ILE A 108 -5.38 8.51 -9.20
N THR A 109 -6.28 9.44 -8.91
CA THR A 109 -6.09 10.87 -9.27
C THR A 109 -5.43 11.67 -8.16
N ASN A 110 -5.42 11.17 -6.93
CA ASN A 110 -4.83 11.82 -5.78
C ASN A 110 -4.44 10.77 -4.73
N ALA A 111 -3.31 10.98 -4.06
CA ALA A 111 -2.91 10.27 -2.86
C ALA A 111 -2.40 11.27 -1.81
N SER A 112 -2.74 11.06 -0.54
CA SER A 112 -2.13 11.77 0.59
C SER A 112 -1.95 10.83 1.78
N LEU A 113 -0.98 11.16 2.64
CA LEU A 113 -0.67 10.40 3.85
C LEU A 113 -0.68 11.35 5.04
N LYS A 114 -1.36 10.98 6.12
CA LYS A 114 -1.38 11.75 7.38
C LYS A 114 -1.15 10.83 8.57
N THR A 115 -0.53 11.35 9.63
CA THR A 115 -0.59 10.68 10.93
C THR A 115 -2.02 10.69 11.46
N PHE A 116 -2.32 9.73 12.33
CA PHE A 116 -3.64 9.56 12.92
C PHE A 116 -3.52 9.28 14.41
N ASP A 117 -4.52 9.76 15.15
CA ASP A 117 -4.63 9.63 16.62
C ASP A 117 -3.52 10.35 17.41
N LEU A 118 -3.03 11.48 16.87
CA LEU A 118 -2.13 12.39 17.58
C LEU A 118 -2.86 13.64 18.04
N ALA A 119 -2.28 14.32 19.03
CA ALA A 119 -2.74 15.65 19.47
C ALA A 119 -2.88 16.61 18.28
N GLU A 120 -1.95 16.52 17.33
CA GLU A 120 -2.04 17.17 16.02
C GLU A 120 -1.62 16.17 14.94
N ASN A 121 -2.54 15.91 14.00
CA ASN A 121 -2.25 15.06 12.84
C ASN A 121 -1.48 15.87 11.79
N ALA A 122 -0.32 15.36 11.39
CA ALA A 122 0.55 15.99 10.41
C ALA A 122 0.45 15.28 9.06
N GLU A 123 0.54 16.06 7.99
CA GLU A 123 0.62 15.53 6.63
C GLU A 123 2.06 15.12 6.33
N ILE A 124 2.23 13.93 5.75
CA ILE A 124 3.53 13.37 5.37
C ILE A 124 3.70 13.61 3.87
N PRO A 125 4.69 14.43 3.46
CA PRO A 125 4.89 14.75 2.05
C PRO A 125 5.22 13.51 1.22
N ILE A 126 4.38 13.25 0.21
CA ILE A 126 4.63 12.25 -0.81
C ILE A 126 5.63 12.82 -1.81
N LYS A 127 6.66 12.05 -2.11
CA LYS A 127 7.66 12.40 -3.13
C LYS A 127 7.13 12.06 -4.52
N GLU A 128 6.68 10.83 -4.68
CA GLU A 128 6.24 10.29 -5.96
C GLU A 128 5.24 9.15 -5.75
N CYS A 129 4.31 9.01 -6.68
CA CYS A 129 3.39 7.89 -6.74
C CYS A 129 3.38 7.33 -8.17
N TYR A 130 3.62 6.02 -8.30
CA TYR A 130 3.69 5.34 -9.60
C TYR A 130 3.19 3.90 -9.50
N THR A 131 2.89 3.29 -10.64
CA THR A 131 2.35 1.93 -10.72
C THR A 131 3.39 0.95 -11.28
N VAL A 132 3.47 -0.25 -10.69
CA VAL A 132 4.27 -1.37 -11.18
C VAL A 132 3.31 -2.41 -11.77
N GLY A 133 3.11 -2.35 -13.09
CA GLY A 133 2.06 -3.14 -13.76
C GLY A 133 2.24 -4.66 -13.68
N THR A 134 3.48 -5.15 -13.63
CA THR A 134 3.76 -6.60 -13.50
C THR A 134 3.39 -7.17 -12.14
N LEU A 135 3.33 -6.32 -11.11
CA LEU A 135 2.95 -6.69 -9.74
C LEU A 135 1.54 -6.22 -9.38
N GLU A 136 0.90 -5.46 -10.27
CA GLU A 136 -0.38 -4.80 -9.99
C GLU A 136 -0.30 -4.00 -8.68
N GLU A 137 0.75 -3.19 -8.55
CA GLU A 137 1.03 -2.39 -7.36
C GLU A 137 1.03 -0.89 -7.67
N LEU A 138 0.47 -0.11 -6.75
CA LEU A 138 0.72 1.31 -6.59
C LEU A 138 1.81 1.49 -5.52
N VAL A 139 2.90 2.15 -5.89
CA VAL A 139 3.98 2.51 -4.99
C VAL A 139 3.90 3.99 -4.66
N VAL A 140 3.84 4.29 -3.36
CA VAL A 140 3.86 5.65 -2.81
C VAL A 140 5.17 5.83 -2.07
N THR A 141 6.00 6.77 -2.52
CA THR A 141 7.29 7.10 -1.91
C THR A 141 7.22 8.43 -1.17
N PHE A 142 8.09 8.62 -0.18
CA PHE A 142 8.05 9.78 0.72
C PHE A 142 9.34 10.58 0.63
N ASN A 143 9.26 11.88 0.94
CA ASN A 143 10.45 12.73 1.04
C ASN A 143 11.33 12.33 2.23
N GLU A 144 10.68 11.88 3.31
CA GLU A 144 11.32 11.40 4.53
C GLU A 144 10.81 10.01 4.90
N ASP A 145 11.66 9.22 5.54
CA ASP A 145 11.31 7.87 5.92
C ASP A 145 10.22 7.83 6.98
N ILE A 146 9.17 7.05 6.71
CA ILE A 146 8.14 6.75 7.70
C ILE A 146 8.73 5.85 8.76
N ARG A 147 8.65 6.29 10.01
CA ARG A 147 9.11 5.51 11.16
C ARG A 147 7.94 4.77 11.81
N PRO A 148 8.19 3.64 12.47
CA PRO A 148 7.16 2.97 13.26
C PRO A 148 6.67 3.90 14.37
N GLY A 149 5.36 4.03 14.51
CA GLY A 149 4.78 4.74 15.67
C GLY A 149 5.21 6.20 15.81
N ILE A 150 5.41 6.94 14.71
CA ILE A 150 5.55 8.42 14.71
C ILE A 150 4.32 9.08 14.09
#